data_AF-A0A8I0GQ75-F1
#
_entry.id   AF-A0A8I0GQ75-F1
#
_cell.length_a   1.000
_cell.length_b   1.000
_cell.length_c   1.000
_cell.angle_alpha   90.00
_cell.angle_beta   90.00
_cell.angle_gamma   90.00
#
_symmetry.space_group_name_H-M   'P 1'
#
loop_
_entity.id
_entity.type
_entity.pdbx_description
1 polymer ?
#
loop_
_entity_poly.entity_id
_entity_poly.type
_entity_poly.pdbx_seq_one_letter_code
_entity_poly.pdbx_strand_id
1 'polypeptide(L)'
;MQPTWQRYTSALPPNAQAIIEPDPYADHPGRARRGRWRMRFRERFAPLPDPLTGWTGAGDPLSSLMLEFATREAAEAYCRGRGLSFITHDKPRRRPVQPALQAFQLSAMAPLCCWPTGPHARCCGNYPVLADPGPIQGRGTAADPHHHAGLS
;
A
#
# COMPACT_ATOMS: atom_id res chain seq x y z
N MET A 1 -35.96 -23.08 -21.28
CA MET A 1 -36.44 -21.69 -21.07
C MET A 1 -36.81 -21.56 -19.61
N GLN A 2 -36.04 -20.81 -18.82
CA GLN A 2 -36.33 -20.63 -17.40
C GLN A 2 -37.48 -19.61 -17.21
N PRO A 3 -38.46 -19.84 -16.31
CA PRO A 3 -39.58 -18.94 -16.09
C PRO A 3 -39.14 -17.56 -15.55
N THR A 4 -39.87 -16.50 -15.91
CA THR A 4 -39.47 -15.09 -15.70
C THR A 4 -39.35 -14.68 -14.22
N TRP A 5 -40.04 -15.36 -13.30
CA TRP A 5 -39.92 -15.13 -11.85
C TRP A 5 -38.59 -15.65 -11.28
N GLN A 6 -37.93 -16.61 -11.93
CA GLN A 6 -36.60 -17.07 -11.54
C GLN A 6 -35.51 -16.02 -11.78
N ARG A 7 -35.80 -14.93 -12.51
CA ARG A 7 -34.89 -13.77 -12.62
C ARG A 7 -34.65 -13.07 -11.29
N TYR A 8 -35.54 -13.24 -10.32
CA TYR A 8 -35.37 -12.74 -8.95
C TYR A 8 -34.71 -13.77 -8.01
N THR A 9 -34.38 -14.97 -8.51
CA THR A 9 -33.75 -16.01 -7.66
C THR A 9 -32.34 -15.63 -7.24
N SER A 10 -31.67 -14.75 -7.99
CA SER A 10 -30.41 -14.13 -7.58
C SER A 10 -30.68 -12.68 -7.19
N ALA A 11 -30.61 -12.39 -5.88
CA ALA A 11 -30.62 -11.03 -5.35
C ALA A 11 -29.41 -10.17 -5.82
N LEU A 12 -28.54 -10.75 -6.65
CA LEU A 12 -27.32 -10.13 -7.15
C LEU A 12 -27.48 -9.77 -8.63
N PRO A 13 -26.97 -8.61 -9.05
CA PRO A 13 -27.04 -8.16 -10.43
C PRO A 13 -26.16 -9.05 -11.33
N PRO A 14 -26.52 -9.20 -12.62
CA PRO A 14 -25.89 -10.17 -13.52
C PRO A 14 -24.42 -9.85 -13.85
N ASN A 15 -24.00 -8.60 -13.69
CA ASN A 15 -22.62 -8.16 -13.89
C ASN A 15 -21.77 -8.17 -12.61
N ALA A 16 -22.28 -8.76 -11.52
CA ALA A 16 -21.50 -8.91 -10.29
C ALA A 16 -20.35 -9.88 -10.51
N GLN A 17 -19.13 -9.42 -10.22
CA GLN A 17 -17.92 -10.24 -10.22
C GLN A 17 -17.39 -10.35 -8.79
N ALA A 18 -17.20 -11.57 -8.31
CA ALA A 18 -16.62 -11.86 -7.01
C ALA A 18 -15.10 -12.03 -7.10
N ILE A 19 -14.41 -11.67 -6.03
CA ILE A 19 -12.97 -11.83 -5.83
C ILE A 19 -12.79 -12.62 -4.54
N ILE A 20 -12.22 -13.82 -4.66
CA ILE A 20 -11.94 -14.72 -3.55
C ILE A 20 -10.44 -14.62 -3.25
N GLU A 21 -10.08 -14.34 -2.00
CA GLU A 21 -8.69 -14.22 -1.58
C GLU A 21 -8.57 -14.64 -0.10
N PRO A 22 -7.40 -15.10 0.35
CA PRO A 22 -7.18 -15.33 1.77
C PRO A 22 -7.35 -14.01 2.55
N ASP A 23 -7.84 -14.12 3.78
CA ASP A 23 -8.00 -12.94 4.65
C ASP A 23 -6.63 -12.26 4.84
N PRO A 24 -6.53 -10.92 4.69
CA PRO A 24 -5.26 -10.22 4.84
C PRO A 24 -4.66 -10.42 6.23
N TYR A 25 -5.53 -10.66 7.22
CA TYR A 25 -5.18 -10.94 8.60
C TYR A 25 -5.04 -12.44 8.92
N ALA A 26 -5.07 -13.32 7.91
CA ALA A 26 -4.94 -14.77 8.10
C ALA A 26 -3.62 -15.17 8.78
N ASP A 27 -2.55 -14.42 8.55
CA ASP A 27 -1.23 -14.68 9.15
C ASP A 27 -0.97 -13.90 10.45
N HIS A 28 -1.95 -13.13 10.94
CA HIS A 28 -1.74 -12.38 12.18
C HIS A 28 -1.60 -13.33 13.39
N PRO A 29 -0.85 -12.94 14.42
CA PRO A 29 -0.58 -13.79 15.58
C PRO A 29 -1.84 -14.16 16.37
N GLY A 30 -2.93 -13.39 16.24
CA GLY A 30 -4.24 -13.73 16.83
C GLY A 30 -4.86 -14.98 16.18
N ARG A 31 -5.62 -15.76 16.96
CA ARG A 31 -6.24 -17.00 16.47
C ARG A 31 -7.54 -16.79 15.67
N ALA A 32 -8.26 -15.67 15.90
CA ALA A 32 -9.63 -15.50 15.42
C ALA A 32 -9.79 -15.58 13.89
N ARG A 33 -8.81 -15.11 13.13
CA ARG A 33 -8.86 -14.99 11.67
C ARG A 33 -7.91 -15.91 10.90
N ARG A 34 -7.22 -16.83 11.58
CA ARG A 34 -6.22 -17.69 10.94
C ARG A 34 -6.82 -18.58 9.86
N GLY A 35 -6.15 -18.65 8.72
CA GLY A 35 -6.54 -19.51 7.59
C GLY A 35 -7.91 -19.18 6.97
N ARG A 36 -8.53 -18.06 7.35
CA ARG A 36 -9.83 -17.67 6.79
C ARG A 36 -9.69 -17.14 5.37
N TRP A 37 -10.75 -17.31 4.61
CA TRP A 37 -10.91 -16.81 3.26
C TRP A 37 -11.97 -15.73 3.24
N ARG A 38 -11.81 -14.75 2.36
CA ARG A 38 -12.81 -13.72 2.16
C ARG A 38 -13.22 -13.63 0.69
N MET A 39 -14.48 -13.32 0.47
CA MET A 39 -15.04 -13.01 -0.84
C MET A 39 -15.56 -11.57 -0.80
N ARG A 40 -15.12 -10.76 -1.75
CA ARG A 40 -15.62 -9.39 -1.97
C ARG A 40 -16.08 -9.23 -3.41
N PHE A 41 -16.92 -8.25 -3.69
CA PHE A 41 -17.28 -7.93 -5.06
C PHE A 41 -16.31 -6.90 -5.65
N ARG A 42 -16.10 -7.02 -6.96
CA ARG A 42 -15.43 -5.97 -7.73
C ARG A 42 -16.36 -4.76 -7.79
N GLU A 43 -15.80 -3.59 -7.50
CA GLU A 43 -16.51 -2.32 -7.62
C GLU A 43 -16.87 -2.05 -9.08
N ARG A 44 -18.16 -1.77 -9.33
CA ARG A 44 -18.70 -1.60 -10.69
C ARG A 44 -18.72 -0.14 -11.15
N PHE A 45 -18.78 0.80 -10.21
CA PHE A 45 -18.86 2.23 -10.48
C PHE A 45 -17.69 2.93 -9.80
N ALA A 46 -17.08 3.91 -10.47
CA ALA A 46 -16.04 4.71 -9.83
C ALA A 46 -16.62 5.49 -8.64
N PRO A 47 -15.86 5.67 -7.55
CA PRO A 47 -16.28 6.53 -6.46
C PRO A 47 -16.53 7.95 -6.97
N LEU A 48 -17.71 8.51 -6.69
CA LEU A 48 -18.09 9.85 -7.11
C LEU A 48 -18.16 10.76 -5.87
N PRO A 49 -17.40 11.86 -5.81
CA PRO A 49 -17.53 12.82 -4.73
C PRO A 49 -18.85 13.58 -4.86
N ASP A 50 -19.53 13.75 -3.73
CA ASP A 50 -20.74 14.58 -3.64
C ASP A 50 -20.40 16.06 -3.93
N PRO A 51 -21.12 16.75 -4.84
CA PRO A 51 -20.76 18.09 -5.28
C PRO A 51 -20.95 19.17 -4.21
N LEU A 52 -21.78 18.91 -3.20
CA LEU A 52 -22.05 19.88 -2.13
C LEU A 52 -21.04 19.75 -1.00
N THR A 53 -20.77 18.52 -0.57
CA THR A 53 -20.01 18.22 0.64
C THR A 53 -18.58 17.76 0.38
N GLY A 54 -18.28 17.30 -0.85
CA GLY A 54 -16.99 16.73 -1.23
C GLY A 54 -16.74 15.31 -0.68
N TRP A 55 -17.71 14.70 0.00
CA TRP A 55 -17.56 13.34 0.53
C TRP A 55 -17.72 12.30 -0.57
N THR A 56 -16.82 11.31 -0.59
CA THR A 56 -16.90 10.19 -1.54
C THR A 56 -17.96 9.19 -1.10
N GLY A 57 -19.06 9.13 -1.84
CA GLY A 57 -20.08 8.10 -1.67
C GLY A 57 -19.74 6.84 -2.46
N ALA A 58 -20.08 5.66 -1.92
CA ALA A 58 -20.06 4.42 -2.67
C ALA A 58 -21.38 4.27 -3.45
N GLY A 59 -21.31 4.31 -4.78
CA GLY A 59 -22.48 4.15 -5.66
C GLY A 59 -22.94 2.70 -5.85
N ASP A 60 -22.14 1.73 -5.39
CA ASP A 60 -22.45 0.30 -5.50
C ASP A 60 -22.68 -0.31 -4.10
N PRO A 61 -23.86 -0.87 -3.80
CA PRO A 61 -24.07 -1.55 -2.52
C PRO A 61 -23.20 -2.81 -2.35
N LEU A 62 -22.77 -3.44 -3.46
CA LEU A 62 -21.94 -4.64 -3.39
C LEU A 62 -20.51 -4.35 -2.94
N SER A 63 -20.03 -3.11 -3.08
CA SER A 63 -18.65 -2.74 -2.70
C SER A 63 -18.44 -2.83 -1.19
N SER A 64 -19.51 -2.68 -0.41
CA SER A 64 -19.48 -2.80 1.07
C SER A 64 -19.64 -4.24 1.55
N LEU A 65 -20.00 -5.19 0.69
CA LEU A 65 -20.24 -6.57 1.08
C LEU A 65 -18.94 -7.37 1.08
N MET A 66 -18.63 -7.95 2.24
CA MET A 66 -17.52 -8.88 2.44
C MET A 66 -18.04 -10.12 3.16
N LEU A 67 -17.83 -11.28 2.57
CA LEU A 67 -18.24 -12.57 3.10
C LEU A 67 -16.99 -13.32 3.56
N GLU A 68 -17.03 -13.89 4.76
CA GLU A 68 -15.95 -14.71 5.31
C GLU A 68 -16.28 -16.19 5.18
N PHE A 69 -15.29 -16.99 4.81
CA PHE A 69 -15.38 -18.44 4.62
C PHE A 69 -14.24 -19.15 5.35
N ALA A 70 -14.47 -20.40 5.71
CA ALA A 70 -13.44 -21.25 6.32
C ALA A 70 -12.40 -21.72 5.29
N THR A 71 -12.83 -22.00 4.06
CA THR A 71 -11.95 -22.51 2.99
C THR A 71 -12.22 -21.81 1.67
N ARG A 72 -11.25 -21.92 0.75
CA ARG A 72 -11.38 -21.43 -0.63
C ARG A 72 -12.54 -22.11 -1.35
N GLU A 73 -12.65 -23.43 -1.21
CA GLU A 73 -13.62 -24.25 -1.91
C GLU A 73 -15.05 -23.88 -1.50
N ALA A 74 -15.26 -23.54 -0.23
CA ALA A 74 -16.55 -23.07 0.26
C ALA A 74 -16.98 -21.74 -0.40
N ALA A 75 -16.04 -20.81 -0.58
CA ALA A 75 -16.30 -19.55 -1.28
C ALA A 75 -16.60 -19.78 -2.77
N GLU A 76 -15.85 -20.67 -3.43
CA GLU A 76 -16.08 -21.03 -4.83
C GLU A 76 -17.43 -21.72 -5.04
N ALA A 77 -17.80 -22.65 -4.13
CA ALA A 77 -19.09 -23.34 -4.17
C ALA A 77 -20.26 -22.35 -4.03
N TYR A 78 -20.14 -21.36 -3.14
CA TYR A 78 -21.12 -20.30 -2.99
C TYR A 78 -21.28 -19.47 -4.28
N CYS A 79 -20.17 -19.09 -4.92
CA CYS A 79 -20.21 -18.35 -6.18
C CYS A 79 -20.87 -19.17 -7.29
N ARG A 80 -20.51 -20.46 -7.42
CA ARG A 80 -21.11 -21.38 -8.41
C ARG A 80 -22.61 -21.57 -8.17
N GLY A 81 -23.03 -21.77 -6.93
CA GLY A 81 -24.45 -21.93 -6.57
C GLY A 81 -25.31 -20.70 -6.87
N ARG A 82 -24.70 -19.50 -6.90
CA ARG A 82 -25.37 -18.24 -7.23
C ARG A 82 -25.17 -17.77 -8.67
N GLY A 83 -24.45 -18.54 -9.49
CA GLY A 83 -24.15 -18.17 -10.88
C GLY A 83 -23.27 -16.92 -11.02
N LEU A 84 -22.41 -16.65 -10.03
CA LEU A 84 -21.53 -15.47 -10.03
C LEU A 84 -20.25 -15.74 -10.81
N SER A 85 -19.82 -14.75 -11.60
CA SER A 85 -18.46 -14.74 -12.15
C SER A 85 -17.46 -14.48 -11.01
N PHE A 86 -16.37 -15.24 -10.91
CA PHE A 86 -15.41 -15.07 -9.82
C PHE A 86 -13.96 -15.22 -10.27
N ILE A 87 -13.06 -14.56 -9.54
CA ILE A 87 -11.59 -14.68 -9.68
C ILE A 87 -11.04 -15.08 -8.31
N THR A 88 -10.11 -16.04 -8.28
CA THR A 88 -9.45 -16.46 -7.04
C THR A 88 -7.99 -16.02 -7.02
N HIS A 89 -7.52 -15.53 -5.88
CA HIS A 89 -6.13 -15.20 -5.61
C HIS A 89 -5.58 -16.10 -4.50
N ASP A 90 -4.46 -16.79 -4.75
CA ASP A 90 -3.85 -17.68 -3.76
C ASP A 90 -3.13 -16.94 -2.63
N LYS A 91 -2.76 -15.66 -2.84
CA LYS A 91 -2.06 -14.82 -1.86
C LYS A 91 -2.82 -13.53 -1.60
N PRO A 92 -2.83 -13.04 -0.34
CA PRO A 92 -3.50 -11.79 -0.03
C PRO A 92 -2.76 -10.65 -0.72
N ARG A 93 -3.50 -9.73 -1.34
CA ARG A 93 -2.92 -8.55 -1.99
C ARG A 93 -2.44 -7.57 -0.92
N ARG A 94 -1.22 -7.77 -0.42
CA ARG A 94 -0.61 -6.89 0.58
C ARG A 94 -0.04 -5.65 -0.09
N ARG A 95 -0.38 -4.48 0.45
CA ARG A 95 0.39 -3.27 0.17
C ARG A 95 1.77 -3.48 0.81
N PRO A 96 2.89 -3.21 0.12
CA PRO A 96 4.20 -3.25 0.74
C PRO A 96 4.19 -2.37 1.98
N VAL A 97 4.48 -2.95 3.13
CA VAL A 97 4.68 -2.18 4.36
C VAL A 97 6.03 -1.49 4.17
N GLN A 98 6.01 -0.18 4.02
CA GLN A 98 7.25 0.59 4.14
C GLN A 98 7.75 0.38 5.56
N PRO A 99 9.02 0.03 5.78
CA PRO A 99 9.55 -0.10 7.12
C PRO A 99 9.27 1.20 7.86
N ALA A 100 8.54 1.11 8.98
CA ALA A 100 8.39 2.25 9.85
C ALA A 100 9.81 2.65 10.26
N LEU A 101 10.15 3.93 10.10
CA LEU A 101 11.31 4.54 10.74
C LEU A 101 11.10 4.49 12.26
N GLN A 102 11.26 3.31 12.85
CA GLN A 102 11.44 3.12 14.29
C GLN A 102 12.91 3.20 14.67
N ALA A 103 13.76 3.57 13.72
CA ALA A 103 15.03 4.22 14.01
C ALA A 103 14.81 5.74 14.10
N PHE A 104 13.90 6.21 14.97
CA PHE A 104 14.34 7.37 15.76
C PHE A 104 15.41 6.79 16.67
N GLN A 105 16.61 6.76 16.11
CA GLN A 105 17.81 6.31 16.75
C GLN A 105 17.88 7.12 18.04
N LEU A 106 17.46 6.51 19.15
CA LEU A 106 18.06 6.79 20.43
C LEU A 106 19.51 6.43 20.20
N SER A 107 20.24 7.40 19.64
CA SER A 107 21.68 7.38 19.60
C SER A 107 22.03 7.26 21.07
N ALA A 108 22.31 6.05 21.52
CA ALA A 108 23.16 5.85 22.66
C ALA A 108 24.35 6.77 22.36
N MET A 109 24.46 7.87 23.09
CA MET A 109 25.58 8.79 22.98
C MET A 109 26.82 7.89 22.98
N ALA A 110 27.60 7.94 21.90
CA ALA A 110 28.85 7.21 21.83
C ALA A 110 29.60 7.52 23.13
N PRO A 111 30.18 6.53 23.83
CA PRO A 111 30.83 6.79 25.09
C PRO A 111 31.95 7.79 24.83
N LEU A 112 31.74 9.04 25.23
CA LEU A 112 32.83 10.01 25.31
C LEU A 112 33.82 9.38 26.28
N CYS A 113 35.03 9.09 25.82
CA CYS A 113 36.02 8.35 26.63
C CYS A 113 36.36 9.05 27.96
N CYS A 114 35.99 10.33 28.15
CA CYS A 114 36.16 11.07 29.40
C CYS A 114 35.00 12.06 29.65
N TRP A 115 33.90 11.59 30.21
CA TRP A 115 32.90 12.42 30.89
C TRP A 115 33.39 12.73 32.32
N PRO A 116 33.23 13.95 32.91
CA PRO A 116 32.39 15.09 32.51
C PRO A 116 33.13 16.28 31.85
N THR A 117 34.45 16.23 31.67
CA THR A 117 35.24 17.43 31.32
C THR A 117 35.62 17.58 29.84
N GLY A 118 35.18 16.66 28.98
CA GLY A 118 35.41 16.73 27.54
C GLY A 118 36.86 16.42 27.11
N PRO A 119 37.12 16.28 25.80
CA PRO A 119 38.42 15.86 25.28
C PRO A 119 39.44 16.98 25.38
N HIS A 120 40.29 16.93 26.41
CA HIS A 120 41.41 17.87 26.55
C HIS A 120 42.56 17.51 25.62
N ALA A 121 43.23 18.54 25.09
CA ALA A 121 44.37 18.47 24.17
C ALA A 121 45.59 17.65 24.64
N ARG A 122 45.58 17.12 25.87
CA ARG A 122 46.68 16.32 26.46
C ARG A 122 46.51 14.80 26.38
N CYS A 123 45.32 14.26 26.07
CA CYS A 123 45.08 12.81 26.07
C CYS A 123 44.92 12.18 24.68
N CYS A 124 44.53 12.95 23.68
CA CYS A 124 44.47 12.50 22.28
C CYS A 124 45.18 13.54 21.43
N GLY A 125 46.52 13.48 21.43
CA GLY A 125 47.41 14.44 20.76
C GLY A 125 47.41 14.35 19.23
N ASN A 126 46.25 14.18 18.60
CA ASN A 126 46.14 14.30 17.14
C ASN A 126 44.77 14.83 16.76
N TYR A 127 44.61 16.16 16.81
CA TYR A 127 43.45 16.83 16.24
C TYR A 127 43.87 17.44 14.90
N PRO A 128 43.38 16.95 13.75
CA PRO A 128 43.58 17.63 12.49
C PRO A 128 42.71 18.89 12.50
N VAL A 129 43.31 20.05 12.76
CA VAL A 129 42.65 21.32 12.42
C VAL A 129 42.49 21.30 10.89
N LEU A 130 41.24 21.35 10.41
CA LEU A 130 40.96 21.42 8.98
C LEU A 130 41.77 22.59 8.39
N ALA A 131 42.65 22.29 7.43
CA ALA A 131 43.26 23.32 6.60
C ALA A 131 42.16 24.07 5.85
N ASP A 132 42.28 25.40 5.81
CA ASP A 132 41.37 26.33 5.16
C ASP A 132 41.01 25.86 3.73
N PRO A 133 39.72 25.61 3.40
CA PRO A 133 39.33 25.41 2.02
C PRO A 133 39.36 26.77 1.32
N GLY A 134 40.33 26.96 0.43
CA GLY A 134 40.50 28.17 -0.39
C GLY A 134 39.24 28.57 -1.18
N PRO A 135 39.25 29.75 -1.84
CA PRO A 135 38.04 30.45 -2.24
C PRO A 135 37.23 29.69 -3.30
N ILE A 136 35.94 29.52 -3.00
CA ILE A 136 34.91 28.95 -3.87
C ILE A 136 34.64 29.83 -5.09
N GLN A 137 35.05 29.38 -6.28
CA GLN A 137 34.63 29.96 -7.56
C GLN A 137 33.21 29.52 -7.92
N GLY A 138 32.29 30.49 -8.06
CA GLY A 138 30.91 30.26 -8.50
C GLY A 138 30.84 29.72 -9.93
N ARG A 139 30.20 28.56 -10.12
CA ARG A 139 30.00 27.92 -11.42
C ARG A 139 28.67 28.41 -12.02
N GLY A 140 28.77 29.20 -13.09
CA GLY A 140 27.63 29.58 -13.93
C GLY A 140 26.98 28.35 -14.58
N THR A 141 25.65 28.36 -14.64
CA THR A 141 24.82 27.33 -15.28
C THR A 141 25.05 27.30 -16.79
N ALA A 142 25.39 26.11 -17.28
CA ALA A 142 25.48 25.79 -18.69
C ALA A 142 24.09 25.80 -19.36
N ALA A 143 24.07 26.28 -20.60
CA ALA A 143 22.97 26.16 -21.54
C ALA A 143 22.71 24.70 -21.94
N ASP A 144 21.46 24.37 -22.26
CA ASP A 144 21.08 23.13 -22.94
C ASP A 144 20.50 23.46 -24.33
N PRO A 145 20.99 22.86 -25.43
CA PRO A 145 20.56 23.16 -26.80
C PRO A 145 19.59 22.12 -27.37
N HIS A 146 18.50 22.59 -27.98
CA HIS A 146 17.73 21.81 -28.95
C HIS A 146 17.96 22.34 -30.37
N HIS A 147 18.19 21.38 -31.26
CA HIS A 147 18.61 21.46 -32.65
C HIS A 147 17.41 21.68 -33.59
N HIS A 148 17.55 22.51 -34.66
CA HIS A 148 17.43 22.13 -36.09
C HIS A 148 17.10 23.28 -37.06
N ALA A 149 17.81 23.23 -38.21
CA ALA A 149 17.48 23.71 -39.57
C ALA A 149 17.36 25.23 -39.80
N GLY A 150 17.83 25.84 -40.88
CA GLY A 150 18.43 25.41 -42.13
C GLY A 150 18.31 26.58 -43.13
N LEU A 151 19.31 26.72 -44.02
CA LEU A 151 19.30 27.41 -45.33
C LEU A 151 18.74 28.85 -45.39
N SER A 152 19.60 29.84 -45.63
CA SER A 152 19.89 30.35 -46.99
C SER A 152 21.02 31.37 -46.98
#